data_AF-A0A3P8C7D2-F1
#
_entry.id   AF-A0A3P8C7D2-F1
#
_cell.length_a   1.000
_cell.length_b   1.000
_cell.length_c   1.000
_cell.angle_alpha   90.00
_cell.angle_beta   90.00
_cell.angle_gamma   90.00
#
_symmetry.space_group_name_H-M   'P 1'
#
loop_
_entity.id
_entity.type
_entity.pdbx_description
1 polymer ?
#
loop_
_entity_poly.entity_id
_entity_poly.type
_entity_poly.pdbx_seq_one_letter_code
_entity_poly.pdbx_strand_id
1 'polypeptide(L)'
;MIRHYVQETGGHLETIDLINSYLDLIQKRASGELMTTAKWMRSRIMKHPDYKNDSCISSQINSDIIKECWDITKGVIRPPELLPHDSVTVNCSSLPCKLMKNFSGCNESIKYTVVDHNNDH
;
A
#
# COMPACT_ATOMS: atom_id res chain seq x y z
N MET A 1 19.38 -3.21 -10.05
CA MET A 1 19.25 -4.37 -10.97
C MET A 1 17.79 -4.70 -11.27
N ILE A 2 16.92 -5.02 -10.29
CA ILE A 2 15.52 -5.41 -10.56
C ILE A 2 14.72 -4.32 -11.28
N ARG A 3 14.81 -3.05 -10.86
CA ARG A 3 14.08 -1.94 -11.52
C ARG A 3 14.51 -1.71 -12.98
N HIS A 4 15.79 -1.93 -13.29
CA HIS A 4 16.31 -1.80 -14.65
C HIS A 4 15.70 -2.86 -15.56
N TYR A 5 15.64 -4.11 -15.09
CA TYR A 5 14.98 -5.19 -15.81
C TYR A 5 13.49 -4.91 -16.08
N VAL A 6 12.76 -4.38 -15.09
CA VAL A 6 11.35 -4.00 -15.26
C VAL A 6 11.19 -2.89 -16.29
N GLN A 7 12.14 -1.95 -16.41
CA GLN A 7 12.11 -0.89 -17.44
C GLN A 7 12.44 -1.41 -18.84
N GLU A 8 13.31 -2.41 -18.94
CA GLU A 8 13.73 -3.00 -20.22
C GLU A 8 12.72 -4.01 -20.78
N THR A 9 12.01 -4.72 -19.90
CA THR A 9 11.10 -5.82 -20.26
C THR A 9 9.62 -5.50 -20.02
N GLY A 10 9.33 -4.46 -19.24
CA GLY A 10 7.98 -4.04 -18.93
C GLY A 10 7.29 -3.48 -20.18
N GLY A 11 6.18 -4.09 -20.57
CA GLY A 11 5.38 -3.65 -21.71
C GLY A 11 4.69 -2.30 -21.45
N HIS A 12 3.45 -2.34 -20.94
CA HIS A 12 2.63 -1.13 -20.72
C HIS A 12 3.09 -0.33 -19.49
N LEU A 13 2.95 1.00 -19.55
CA LEU A 13 3.36 1.93 -18.49
C LEU A 13 2.67 1.61 -17.15
N GLU A 14 1.38 1.30 -17.16
CA GLU A 14 0.62 0.96 -15.94
C GLU A 14 1.20 -0.26 -15.21
N THR A 15 1.67 -1.26 -15.95
CA THR A 15 2.29 -2.45 -15.36
C THR A 15 3.63 -2.11 -14.69
N ILE A 16 4.43 -1.24 -15.32
CA ILE A 16 5.70 -0.77 -14.75
C ILE A 16 5.46 0.01 -13.46
N ASP A 17 4.48 0.92 -13.46
CA ASP A 17 4.14 1.75 -12.30
C ASP A 17 3.59 0.91 -11.14
N LEU A 18 2.76 -0.08 -11.45
CA LEU A 18 2.24 -1.02 -10.45
C LEU A 18 3.37 -1.85 -9.82
N ILE A 19 4.27 -2.41 -10.64
CA ILE A 19 5.42 -3.17 -10.14
C ILE A 19 6.32 -2.29 -9.28
N ASN A 20 6.60 -1.05 -9.71
CA ASN A 20 7.38 -0.10 -8.93
C ASN A 20 6.72 0.19 -7.57
N SER A 21 5.40 0.34 -7.54
CA SER A 21 4.63 0.56 -6.30
C SER A 21 4.78 -0.62 -5.33
N TYR A 22 4.75 -1.86 -5.82
CA TYR A 22 5.00 -3.04 -4.99
C TYR A 22 6.46 -3.11 -4.51
N LEU A 23 7.43 -2.79 -5.37
CA LEU A 23 8.84 -2.76 -4.98
C LEU A 23 9.12 -1.69 -3.92
N ASP A 24 8.45 -0.53 -4.02
CA ASP A 24 8.53 0.53 -3.01
C ASP A 24 7.99 0.06 -1.66
N LEU A 25 6.84 -0.62 -1.64
CA LEU A 25 6.29 -1.20 -0.42
C LEU A 25 7.28 -2.17 0.25
N ILE A 26 7.91 -3.05 -0.53
CA ILE A 26 8.91 -4.01 -0.02
C ILE A 26 10.14 -3.26 0.50
N GLN A 27 10.64 -2.29 -0.25
CA GLN A 27 11.81 -1.48 0.13
C GLN A 27 11.57 -0.70 1.43
N LYS A 28 10.39 -0.09 1.59
CA LYS A 28 10.02 0.66 2.80
C LYS A 28 9.89 -0.24 4.03
N ARG A 29 9.40 -1.47 3.87
CA ARG A 29 9.36 -2.47 4.95
C ARG A 29 10.76 -2.98 5.30
N ALA A 30 11.62 -3.20 4.31
CA ALA A 30 12.98 -3.67 4.52
C ALA A 30 13.88 -2.60 5.17
N SER A 31 13.70 -1.33 4.83
CA SER A 31 14.40 -0.20 5.45
C SER A 31 13.86 0.15 6.85
N GLY A 32 12.64 -0.28 7.18
CA GLY A 32 11.98 0.01 8.46
C GLY A 32 11.22 1.34 8.49
N GLU A 33 11.14 2.06 7.36
CA GLU A 33 10.27 3.25 7.20
C GLU A 33 8.80 2.88 7.42
N LEU A 34 8.39 1.71 6.94
CA LEU A 34 7.03 1.19 7.09
C LEU A 34 7.02 -0.06 7.98
N MET A 35 6.03 -0.15 8.86
CA MET A 35 5.86 -1.32 9.72
C MET A 35 5.44 -2.54 8.90
N THR A 36 5.93 -3.71 9.30
CA THR A 36 5.32 -4.97 8.89
C THR A 36 3.99 -5.15 9.62
N THR A 37 3.06 -5.87 9.01
CA THR A 37 1.76 -6.18 9.62
C THR A 37 1.92 -6.79 11.02
N ALA A 38 2.87 -7.72 11.19
CA ALA A 38 3.15 -8.34 12.48
C ALA A 38 3.71 -7.35 13.52
N LYS A 39 4.54 -6.37 13.11
CA LYS A 39 5.03 -5.32 14.02
C LYS A 39 3.91 -4.37 14.40
N TRP A 40 3.06 -4.02 13.45
CA TRP A 40 1.89 -3.16 13.67
C TRP A 40 0.90 -3.81 14.63
N MET A 41 0.50 -5.07 14.39
CA MET A 41 -0.40 -5.83 15.29
C MET A 41 0.15 -5.88 16.72
N ARG A 42 1.44 -6.19 16.90
CA ARG A 42 2.06 -6.17 18.25
C ARG A 42 2.00 -4.79 18.88
N SER A 43 2.24 -3.71 18.12
CA SER A 43 2.09 -2.35 18.64
C SER A 43 0.66 -2.02 19.03
N ARG A 44 -0.35 -2.55 18.34
CA ARG A 44 -1.77 -2.36 18.69
C ARG A 44 -2.12 -3.11 19.97
N ILE A 45 -1.70 -4.37 20.09
CA ILE A 45 -1.86 -5.19 21.30
C ILE A 45 -1.21 -4.50 22.52
N MET A 46 0.05 -4.08 22.37
CA MET A 46 0.79 -3.44 23.47
C MET A 46 0.20 -2.11 23.94
N LYS A 47 -0.55 -1.41 23.09
CA LYS A 47 -1.25 -0.16 23.43
C LYS A 47 -2.67 -0.38 23.94
N HIS A 48 -3.17 -1.62 23.92
CA HIS A 48 -4.53 -1.92 24.33
C HIS A 48 -4.67 -1.79 25.86
N PRO A 49 -5.72 -1.11 26.38
CA PRO A 49 -5.88 -0.89 27.83
C PRO A 49 -5.97 -2.18 28.64
N ASP A 50 -6.58 -3.22 28.08
CA ASP A 50 -6.73 -4.52 28.75
C ASP A 50 -5.46 -5.40 28.71
N TYR A 51 -4.41 -4.99 27.99
CA TYR A 51 -3.20 -5.78 27.88
C TYR A 51 -2.29 -5.58 29.09
N LYS A 52 -1.99 -6.67 29.81
CA LYS A 52 -1.29 -6.63 31.10
C LYS A 52 0.21 -6.93 30.99
N ASN A 53 0.78 -6.89 29.78
CA ASN A 53 2.16 -7.32 29.50
C ASN A 53 2.45 -8.78 29.93
N ASP A 54 1.41 -9.59 30.02
CA ASP A 54 1.45 -11.00 30.41
C ASP A 54 1.54 -11.95 29.21
N SER A 55 1.69 -11.40 28.00
CA SER A 55 1.66 -12.14 26.72
C SER A 55 0.35 -12.88 26.45
N CYS A 56 -0.72 -12.61 27.21
CA CYS A 56 -2.04 -13.18 27.01
C CYS A 56 -2.92 -12.22 26.20
N ILE A 57 -3.60 -12.73 25.17
CA ILE A 57 -4.54 -11.96 24.36
C ILE A 57 -5.95 -12.41 24.75
N SER A 58 -6.71 -11.51 25.38
CA SER A 58 -8.12 -11.76 25.73
C SER A 58 -9.02 -11.70 24.49
N SER A 59 -10.23 -12.26 24.59
CA SER A 59 -11.23 -12.21 23.52
C SER A 59 -11.56 -10.77 23.10
N GLN A 60 -11.58 -9.84 24.06
CA GLN A 60 -11.83 -8.42 23.81
C GLN A 60 -10.71 -7.81 22.95
N ILE A 61 -9.45 -7.98 23.36
CA ILE A 61 -8.28 -7.48 22.63
C ILE A 61 -8.29 -8.02 21.19
N ASN A 62 -8.56 -9.32 21.02
CA ASN A 62 -8.62 -9.95 19.72
C ASN A 62 -9.74 -9.35 18.84
N SER A 63 -10.94 -9.18 19.40
CA SER A 63 -12.09 -8.64 18.67
C SER A 63 -11.82 -7.22 18.17
N ASP A 64 -11.21 -6.38 19.00
CA ASP A 64 -10.90 -4.99 18.67
C ASP A 64 -9.83 -4.89 17.56
N ILE A 65 -8.79 -5.73 17.61
CA ILE A 65 -7.74 -5.75 16.58
C ILE A 65 -8.27 -6.28 15.25
N ILE A 66 -9.08 -7.34 15.27
CA ILE A 66 -9.67 -7.90 14.04
C ILE A 66 -10.62 -6.89 13.41
N LYS A 67 -11.40 -6.16 14.21
CA LYS A 67 -12.23 -5.05 13.73
C LYS A 67 -11.39 -3.98 13.04
N GLU A 68 -10.28 -3.57 13.65
CA GLU A 68 -9.38 -2.59 13.04
C GLU A 68 -8.76 -3.11 11.73
N CYS A 69 -8.38 -4.39 11.67
CA CYS A 69 -7.89 -5.02 10.43
C CYS A 69 -8.97 -5.04 9.34
N TRP A 70 -10.22 -5.27 9.71
CA TRP A 70 -11.36 -5.24 8.80
C TRP A 70 -11.57 -3.83 8.23
N ASP A 71 -11.57 -2.82 9.10
CA ASP A 71 -11.71 -1.41 8.71
C ASP A 71 -10.57 -0.97 7.77
N ILE A 72 -9.35 -1.48 7.99
CA ILE A 72 -8.21 -1.25 7.08
C ILE A 72 -8.44 -1.91 5.72
N THR A 73 -8.93 -3.15 5.71
CA THR A 73 -9.19 -3.90 4.48
C THR A 73 -10.28 -3.25 3.65
N LYS A 74 -11.30 -2.67 4.30
CA LYS A 74 -12.38 -1.89 3.65
C LYS A 74 -11.97 -0.46 3.28
N GLY A 75 -10.76 -0.03 3.65
CA GLY A 75 -10.28 1.33 3.37
C GLY A 75 -10.91 2.43 4.23
N VAL A 76 -11.64 2.07 5.29
CA VAL A 76 -12.21 3.02 6.27
C VAL A 76 -11.09 3.69 7.07
N ILE A 77 -10.07 2.91 7.43
CA ILE A 77 -8.88 3.38 8.15
C ILE A 77 -7.65 3.06 7.30
N ARG A 78 -6.73 4.01 7.17
CA ARG A 78 -5.44 3.78 6.50
C ARG A 78 -4.30 4.26 7.41
N PRO A 79 -3.69 3.36 8.20
CA PRO A 79 -2.63 3.74 9.10
C PRO A 79 -1.37 4.11 8.29
N PRO A 80 -0.87 5.35 8.39
CA PRO A 80 0.30 5.81 7.62
C PRO A 80 1.58 5.06 7.98
N GLU A 81 1.64 4.46 9.18
CA GLU A 81 2.73 3.61 9.62
C GLU A 81 2.72 2.20 9.01
N LEU A 82 1.57 1.76 8.48
CA LEU A 82 1.36 0.40 7.94
C LEU A 82 1.30 0.38 6.41
N LEU A 83 0.72 1.42 5.81
CA LEU A 83 0.51 1.54 4.37
C LEU A 83 1.11 2.84 3.83
N PRO A 84 1.70 2.83 2.63
CA PRO A 84 2.17 4.05 2.00
C PRO A 84 1.01 5.02 1.74
N HIS A 85 1.30 6.32 1.83
CA HIS A 85 0.39 7.38 1.41
C HIS A 85 0.14 7.27 -0.09
N ASP A 86 -1.09 7.56 -0.53
CA ASP A 86 -1.47 7.53 -1.94
C ASP A 86 -0.61 8.53 -2.71
N SER A 87 0.48 8.03 -3.26
CA SER A 87 1.42 8.79 -4.08
C SER A 87 1.52 8.08 -5.41
N VAL A 88 0.38 7.97 -6.09
CA VAL A 88 0.39 7.94 -7.54
C VAL A 88 0.12 9.36 -8.01
N THR A 89 1.15 10.20 -7.91
CA THR A 89 1.25 11.28 -8.90
C THR A 89 1.94 10.64 -10.09
N VAL A 90 1.18 10.31 -11.13
CA VAL A 90 1.79 10.09 -12.45
C VAL A 90 2.25 11.47 -12.90
N ASN A 91 3.43 11.88 -12.44
CA ASN A 91 4.07 13.04 -12.99
C ASN A 91 4.72 12.61 -14.30
N CYS A 92 4.06 12.92 -15.42
CA CYS A 92 4.61 12.73 -16.75
C CYS A 92 5.97 13.44 -16.95
N SER A 93 6.32 14.44 -16.12
CA SER A 93 7.60 15.17 -16.21
C SER A 93 8.81 14.48 -15.56
N SER A 94 8.66 13.34 -14.89
CA SER A 94 9.80 12.57 -14.34
C SER A 94 10.20 11.33 -15.14
N LEU A 95 9.55 11.07 -16.29
CA LEU A 95 10.01 10.06 -17.23
C LEU A 95 11.23 10.60 -17.99
N PRO A 96 12.35 9.86 -18.11
CA PRO A 96 13.43 10.27 -19.01
C PRO A 96 12.86 10.44 -20.41
N CYS A 97 13.11 11.60 -21.03
CA CYS A 97 12.57 12.13 -22.30
C CYS A 97 12.62 11.21 -23.55
N LYS A 98 12.97 9.93 -23.45
CA LYS A 98 13.16 9.03 -24.60
C LYS A 98 11.87 8.37 -25.12
N LEU A 99 10.74 8.49 -24.42
CA LEU A 99 9.46 7.87 -24.82
C LEU A 99 8.42 8.84 -25.41
N MET A 100 8.74 10.13 -25.56
CA MET A 100 7.80 11.17 -26.03
C MET A 100 7.51 11.16 -27.55
N LYS A 101 7.71 10.06 -28.29
CA LYS A 101 7.47 10.13 -29.74
C LYS A 101 6.00 10.06 -30.15
N ASN A 102 5.08 9.50 -29.34
CA ASN A 102 3.74 9.16 -29.86
C ASN A 102 2.55 9.45 -28.92
N PHE A 103 2.57 10.43 -28.03
CA PHE A 103 1.37 10.76 -27.25
C PHE A 103 1.08 12.27 -27.24
N SER A 104 0.35 12.70 -28.27
CA SER A 104 -0.37 13.97 -28.27
C SER A 104 -1.71 13.77 -27.55
N GLY A 105 -1.77 14.22 -26.30
CA GLY A 105 -3.01 14.40 -25.55
C GLY A 105 -3.33 13.25 -24.59
N CYS A 106 -3.33 13.57 -23.30
CA CYS A 106 -4.31 13.09 -22.31
C CYS A 106 -4.07 13.86 -21.01
N ASN A 107 -4.79 14.97 -20.86
CA ASN A 107 -4.99 15.63 -19.59
C ASN A 107 -6.19 14.96 -18.92
N GLU A 108 -6.00 13.85 -18.19
CA GLU A 108 -7.04 13.46 -17.24
C GLU A 108 -6.46 12.62 -16.10
N SER A 109 -6.59 13.15 -14.89
CA SER A 109 -6.26 12.45 -13.66
C SER A 109 -7.29 11.34 -13.44
N ILE A 110 -6.96 10.11 -13.85
CA ILE A 110 -7.79 8.95 -13.53
C ILE A 110 -7.60 8.65 -12.04
N LYS A 111 -8.61 9.01 -11.24
CA LYS A 111 -8.75 8.55 -9.86
C LYS A 111 -9.18 7.09 -9.91
N TYR A 112 -8.27 6.16 -9.62
CA TYR A 112 -8.66 4.78 -9.36
C TYR A 112 -9.33 4.71 -7.99
N THR A 113 -10.66 4.77 -7.97
CA THR A 113 -11.44 4.21 -6.87
C THR A 113 -11.30 2.69 -6.94
N VAL A 114 -10.78 2.08 -5.88
CA VAL A 114 -10.87 0.62 -5.71
C VAL A 114 -12.35 0.28 -5.76
N VAL A 115 -12.78 -0.37 -6.83
CA VAL A 115 -14.17 -0.79 -7.03
C VAL A 115 -14.45 -1.85 -5.97
N ASP A 116 -15.26 -1.48 -4.97
CA ASP A 116 -15.87 -2.42 -4.04
C ASP A 116 -16.65 -3.47 -4.83
N HIS A 117 -16.02 -4.62 -5.08
CA HIS A 117 -16.76 -5.84 -5.41
C HIS A 117 -17.32 -6.40 -4.11
N ASN A 118 -18.28 -5.67 -3.52
CA ASN A 118 -19.27 -6.28 -2.65
C ASN A 118 -20.58 -6.29 -3.44
N ASN A 119 -21.01 -7.51 -3.77
CA ASN A 119 -22.38 -7.99 -3.88
C ASN A 119 -22.73 -8.58 -5.26
N ASP A 120 -22.63 -9.91 -5.39
CA ASP A 120 -23.59 -10.71 -6.14
C ASP A 120 -23.73 -12.08 -5.44
N HIS A 121 -24.93 -12.29 -4.90
CA HIS A 121 -25.59 -13.48 -4.32
C HIS A 121 -24.79 -14.60 -3.63
#